data_AF-A0A7Y4JSJ7-F1
#
_entry.id   AF-A0A7Y4JSJ7-F1
#
_cell.length_a   1.000
_cell.length_b   1.000
_cell.length_c   1.000
_cell.angle_alpha   90.00
_cell.angle_beta   90.00
_cell.angle_gamma   90.00
#
_symmetry.space_group_name_H-M   'P 1'
#
loop_
_entity.id
_entity.type
_entity.pdbx_description
1 polymer ?
#
loop_
_entity_poly.entity_id
_entity_poly.type
_entity_poly.pdbx_seq_one_letter_code
_entity_poly.pdbx_strand_id
1 'polypeptide(L)'
;TTPTDPGHGHHHGVHAQALPGDRPEDQDEMVHEMATGMWSDANDGLLSWKNLFNPNIPPLWHKMFSRFKTNLRAGAGYLMASPQIAEGPGFNVDVFDRDHYQRWQEPLKERQGYFDNIHVAPPMRAPRSIREFFKNASQDMRLDTIAMAPFCIHDCLHMHWRWLPTGNDETHLWGWDHEKPYAVAGVPHIPAHQHLRVEVDAPHAFTYAVQADSCLEAGRWQYVMHEGMAFGNSAANESLAQLMHAGIPLLQGFPTVAYKSWAMFYWTLRYQCSITSLQPRERLLEDGAQLQSVPAPAPSKAS
;
A
#
# COMPACT_ATOMS: atom_id res chain seq x y z
N THR A 1 35.26 18.89 32.14
CA THR A 1 33.87 18.42 32.32
C THR A 1 33.48 17.69 31.05
N THR A 2 33.45 16.38 31.12
CA THR A 2 33.15 15.49 29.99
C THR A 2 31.68 15.69 29.57
N PRO A 3 31.37 15.84 28.28
CA PRO A 3 29.99 15.89 27.83
C PRO A 3 29.35 14.52 28.09
N THR A 4 28.25 14.52 28.85
CA THR A 4 27.41 13.35 29.05
C THR A 4 26.71 13.01 27.74
N ASP A 5 27.04 11.83 27.22
CA ASP A 5 26.35 11.13 26.15
C ASP A 5 24.85 10.99 26.51
N PRO A 6 23.91 11.57 25.75
CA PRO A 6 22.49 11.34 25.98
C PRO A 6 22.21 9.90 25.53
N GLY A 7 22.02 9.04 26.52
CA GLY A 7 21.93 7.60 26.38
C GLY A 7 21.16 7.18 25.13
N HIS A 8 21.79 6.29 24.37
CA HIS A 8 21.13 5.38 23.45
C HIS A 8 20.03 4.63 24.21
N GLY A 9 18.84 5.21 24.25
CA GLY A 9 17.62 4.47 24.48
C GLY A 9 17.50 3.48 23.34
N HIS A 10 17.78 2.22 23.61
CA HIS A 10 17.39 1.13 22.73
C HIS A 10 15.86 1.18 22.60
N HIS A 11 15.39 1.89 21.57
CA HIS A 11 14.02 1.83 21.09
C HIS A 11 13.83 0.44 20.47
N HIS A 12 13.65 -0.56 21.33
CA HIS A 12 13.04 -1.81 20.91
C HIS A 12 11.58 -1.49 20.62
N GLY A 13 11.33 -0.99 19.40
CA GLY A 13 10.02 -1.06 18.79
C GLY A 13 9.55 -2.51 18.94
N VAL A 14 8.27 -2.67 19.26
CA VAL A 14 7.65 -3.97 19.44
C VAL A 14 7.57 -4.63 18.06
N HIS A 15 8.70 -5.14 17.56
CA HIS A 15 8.71 -6.31 16.68
C HIS A 15 7.79 -7.34 17.35
N ALA A 16 7.00 -8.09 16.59
CA ALA A 16 6.13 -9.14 17.14
C ALA A 16 6.86 -9.84 18.29
N GLN A 17 6.45 -9.55 19.54
CA GLN A 17 7.30 -9.80 20.70
C GLN A 17 7.69 -11.28 20.69
N ALA A 18 8.99 -11.56 20.54
CA ALA A 18 9.49 -12.92 20.58
C ALA A 18 9.05 -13.52 21.90
N LEU A 19 8.13 -14.49 21.84
CA LEU A 19 7.67 -15.18 23.03
C LEU A 19 8.76 -16.17 23.46
N PRO A 20 8.83 -16.52 24.76
CA PRO A 20 9.70 -17.59 25.22
C PRO A 20 9.50 -18.87 24.38
N GLY A 21 10.53 -19.28 23.63
CA GLY A 21 10.50 -20.44 22.74
C GLY A 21 10.42 -20.13 21.24
N ASP A 22 10.20 -18.88 20.84
CA ASP A 22 10.32 -18.47 19.44
C ASP A 22 11.80 -18.58 19.00
N ARG A 23 12.00 -19.11 17.79
CA ARG A 23 13.35 -19.29 17.23
C ARG A 23 13.88 -17.94 16.72
N PRO A 24 15.11 -17.53 17.07
CA PRO A 24 15.68 -16.26 16.61
C PRO A 24 15.66 -16.10 15.08
N GLU A 25 15.81 -17.19 14.34
CA GLU A 25 15.77 -17.22 12.88
C GLU A 25 14.38 -17.00 12.25
N ASP A 26 13.33 -16.97 13.06
CA ASP A 26 11.93 -16.83 12.63
C ASP A 26 11.35 -15.43 12.86
N GLN A 27 12.20 -14.45 13.13
CA GLN A 27 11.81 -13.04 13.19
C GLN A 27 11.57 -12.46 11.79
N ASP A 28 10.69 -11.47 11.71
CA ASP A 28 10.52 -10.69 10.49
C ASP A 28 11.81 -9.91 10.17
N GLU A 29 12.28 -10.00 8.93
CA GLU A 29 13.51 -9.36 8.46
C GLU A 29 13.17 -8.30 7.40
N MET A 30 13.69 -7.08 7.57
CA MET A 30 13.66 -6.04 6.54
C MET A 30 14.82 -6.27 5.56
N VAL A 31 14.57 -6.22 4.26
CA VAL A 31 15.63 -6.21 3.24
C VAL A 31 16.36 -4.87 3.30
N HIS A 32 17.68 -4.85 3.12
CA HIS A 32 18.47 -3.61 3.23
C HIS A 32 18.17 -2.56 2.17
N GLU A 33 17.56 -2.93 1.05
CA GLU A 33 17.24 -2.02 -0.04
C GLU A 33 15.83 -1.44 0.16
N MET A 34 15.72 -0.12 0.17
CA MET A 34 14.43 0.56 0.14
C MET A 34 13.76 0.33 -1.22
N ALA A 35 12.45 0.17 -1.21
CA ALA A 35 11.63 0.13 -2.40
C ALA A 35 10.57 1.24 -2.36
N THR A 36 10.30 1.82 -3.52
CA THR A 36 9.20 2.78 -3.71
C THR A 36 8.03 2.08 -4.37
N GLY A 37 6.85 2.25 -3.80
CA GLY A 37 5.59 1.95 -4.45
C GLY A 37 4.67 3.16 -4.49
N MET A 38 3.66 3.09 -5.36
CA MET A 38 2.60 4.08 -5.47
C MET A 38 1.25 3.37 -5.61
N TRP A 39 0.22 3.94 -5.00
CA TRP A 39 -1.14 3.38 -4.98
C TRP A 39 -2.15 4.46 -5.39
N SER A 40 -3.18 4.04 -6.12
CA SER A 40 -4.39 4.84 -6.33
C SER A 40 -5.50 4.27 -5.48
N ASP A 41 -6.10 5.13 -4.69
CA ASP A 41 -7.20 4.85 -3.79
C ASP A 41 -8.48 4.61 -4.60
N ALA A 42 -9.32 3.69 -4.14
CA ALA A 42 -10.61 3.39 -4.74
C ALA A 42 -11.57 4.60 -4.65
N ASN A 43 -12.39 4.76 -5.68
CA ASN A 43 -13.30 5.89 -5.86
C ASN A 43 -14.71 5.67 -5.32
N ASP A 44 -15.02 4.48 -4.83
CA ASP A 44 -16.34 4.12 -4.30
C ASP A 44 -16.52 4.39 -2.80
N GLY A 45 -15.44 4.69 -2.08
CA GLY A 45 -15.45 4.99 -0.64
C GLY A 45 -15.93 3.83 0.25
N LEU A 46 -16.03 2.61 -0.29
CA LEU A 46 -16.62 1.47 0.44
C LEU A 46 -15.78 1.02 1.65
N LEU A 47 -14.48 1.34 1.67
CA LEU A 47 -13.61 1.21 2.83
C LEU A 47 -13.15 2.60 3.29
N SER A 48 -13.93 3.26 4.14
CA SER A 48 -13.43 4.41 4.91
C SER A 48 -12.32 3.99 5.89
N TRP A 49 -11.45 4.91 6.31
CA TRP A 49 -10.37 4.60 7.26
C TRP A 49 -10.90 4.12 8.60
N LYS A 50 -12.05 4.63 9.04
CA LYS A 50 -12.81 4.07 10.16
C LYS A 50 -13.20 2.60 9.97
N ASN A 51 -13.55 2.18 8.75
CA ASN A 51 -13.85 0.79 8.43
C ASN A 51 -12.59 -0.08 8.30
N LEU A 52 -11.44 0.53 8.02
CA LEU A 52 -10.15 -0.15 8.01
C LEU A 52 -9.82 -0.75 9.39
N PHE A 53 -10.25 -0.09 10.46
CA PHE A 53 -10.13 -0.58 11.84
C PHE A 53 -11.32 -1.44 12.31
N ASN A 54 -12.24 -1.82 11.42
CA ASN A 54 -13.29 -2.78 11.76
C ASN A 54 -12.67 -4.19 11.85
N PRO A 55 -12.71 -4.84 13.02
CA PRO A 55 -11.99 -6.10 13.25
C PRO A 55 -12.52 -7.29 12.44
N ASN A 56 -13.69 -7.16 11.79
CA ASN A 56 -14.37 -8.29 11.16
C ASN A 56 -13.87 -8.62 9.75
N ILE A 57 -13.19 -7.69 9.07
CA ILE A 57 -12.72 -7.90 7.69
C ILE A 57 -11.34 -7.25 7.52
N PRO A 58 -10.29 -8.00 7.16
CA PRO A 58 -8.98 -7.41 6.90
C PRO A 58 -9.03 -6.45 5.69
N PRO A 59 -8.27 -5.34 5.71
CA PRO A 59 -8.29 -4.33 4.65
C PRO A 59 -7.46 -4.78 3.45
N LEU A 60 -8.00 -5.73 2.69
CA LEU A 60 -7.35 -6.27 1.50
C LEU A 60 -7.08 -5.14 0.48
N TRP A 61 -5.92 -5.19 -0.20
CA TRP A 61 -5.50 -4.12 -1.10
C TRP A 61 -6.53 -3.81 -2.17
N HIS A 62 -7.11 -4.84 -2.79
CA HIS A 62 -8.11 -4.70 -3.85
C HIS A 62 -9.41 -4.00 -3.41
N LYS A 63 -9.62 -3.80 -2.10
CA LYS A 63 -10.77 -3.06 -1.57
C LYS A 63 -10.45 -1.63 -1.19
N MET A 64 -9.16 -1.30 -1.06
CA MET A 64 -8.69 0.04 -0.71
C MET A 64 -8.17 0.79 -1.93
N PHE A 65 -7.53 0.05 -2.82
CA PHE A 65 -6.81 0.58 -3.98
C PHE A 65 -7.43 0.00 -5.23
N SER A 66 -7.61 0.87 -6.21
CA SER A 66 -7.99 0.48 -7.57
C SER A 66 -6.76 0.15 -8.40
N ARG A 67 -5.58 0.66 -8.02
CA ARG A 67 -4.34 0.47 -8.76
C ARG A 67 -3.15 0.56 -7.82
N PHE A 68 -2.09 -0.16 -8.12
CA PHE A 68 -0.80 0.05 -7.49
C PHE A 68 0.34 -0.33 -8.41
N LYS A 69 1.54 0.11 -8.03
CA LYS A 69 2.80 -0.28 -8.64
C LYS A 69 3.88 -0.34 -7.57
N THR A 70 4.57 -1.46 -7.49
CA THR A 70 5.68 -1.70 -6.57
C THR A 70 7.00 -1.76 -7.35
N ASN A 71 8.12 -1.51 -6.67
CA ASN A 71 9.46 -1.55 -7.28
C ASN A 71 9.60 -0.62 -8.49
N LEU A 72 9.13 0.62 -8.33
CA LEU A 72 9.22 1.64 -9.37
C LEU A 72 10.67 1.89 -9.77
N ARG A 73 10.91 1.97 -11.09
CA ARG A 73 12.24 2.22 -11.65
C ARG A 73 12.59 3.71 -11.55
N ALA A 74 13.87 3.99 -11.29
CA ALA A 74 14.43 5.32 -11.42
C ALA A 74 14.15 5.91 -12.81
N GLY A 75 13.84 7.20 -12.86
CA GLY A 75 13.43 7.95 -14.05
C GLY A 75 11.93 7.85 -14.40
N ALA A 76 11.14 7.05 -13.68
CA ALA A 76 9.69 7.00 -13.89
C ALA A 76 9.02 8.25 -13.30
N GLY A 77 8.26 8.98 -14.12
CA GLY A 77 7.50 10.16 -13.70
C GLY A 77 6.01 10.01 -13.96
N TYR A 78 5.19 10.46 -13.01
CA TYR A 78 3.73 10.38 -13.10
C TYR A 78 3.08 11.71 -12.71
N LEU A 79 2.04 12.08 -13.46
CA LEU A 79 1.16 13.17 -13.09
C LEU A 79 0.18 12.66 -12.03
N MET A 80 0.18 13.28 -10.87
CA MET A 80 -0.53 12.84 -9.67
C MET A 80 -1.79 13.64 -9.40
N ALA A 81 -1.76 14.93 -9.72
CA ALA A 81 -2.93 15.79 -9.71
C ALA A 81 -2.79 16.89 -10.75
N SER A 82 -3.89 17.33 -11.35
CA SER A 82 -3.88 18.48 -12.25
C SER A 82 -5.27 19.06 -12.52
N PRO A 83 -5.44 20.39 -12.59
CA PRO A 83 -6.69 21.04 -13.03
C PRO A 83 -7.17 20.60 -14.42
N GLN A 84 -6.27 20.09 -15.25
CA GLN A 84 -6.58 19.72 -16.64
C GLN A 84 -7.12 18.30 -16.78
N ILE A 85 -7.08 17.49 -15.71
CA ILE A 85 -7.60 16.14 -15.76
C ILE A 85 -9.11 16.19 -15.52
N ALA A 86 -9.87 15.97 -16.58
CA ALA A 86 -11.31 15.78 -16.49
C ALA A 86 -11.65 14.40 -15.91
N GLU A 87 -12.82 14.29 -15.29
CA GLU A 87 -13.42 12.99 -14.98
C GLU A 87 -13.65 12.17 -16.26
N GLY A 88 -13.69 10.85 -16.11
CA GLY A 88 -13.85 9.99 -17.28
C GLY A 88 -13.91 8.50 -16.98
N PRO A 89 -13.86 7.67 -18.04
CA PRO A 89 -13.98 6.21 -17.92
C PRO A 89 -12.84 5.55 -17.15
N GLY A 90 -11.74 6.27 -16.87
CA GLY A 90 -10.60 5.83 -16.07
C GLY A 90 -9.90 4.59 -16.63
N PHE A 91 -9.70 3.57 -15.79
CA PHE A 91 -8.83 2.44 -16.11
C PHE A 91 -9.43 1.10 -15.69
N ASN A 92 -8.92 0.02 -16.31
CA ASN A 92 -9.32 -1.33 -15.97
C ASN A 92 -8.59 -1.81 -14.72
N VAL A 93 -9.32 -2.53 -13.87
CA VAL A 93 -8.84 -3.12 -12.62
C VAL A 93 -9.15 -4.61 -12.65
N ASP A 94 -8.13 -5.45 -12.47
CA ASP A 94 -8.29 -6.91 -12.47
C ASP A 94 -8.16 -7.44 -11.04
N VAL A 95 -9.28 -7.89 -10.48
CA VAL A 95 -9.39 -8.38 -9.10
C VAL A 95 -9.59 -9.89 -9.11
N PHE A 96 -8.80 -10.62 -8.32
CA PHE A 96 -9.01 -12.05 -8.13
C PHE A 96 -10.17 -12.29 -7.17
N ASP A 97 -11.22 -12.94 -7.66
CA ASP A 97 -12.37 -13.35 -6.87
C ASP A 97 -12.60 -14.86 -7.03
N ARG A 98 -12.65 -15.57 -5.90
CA ARG A 98 -12.81 -17.04 -5.76
C ARG A 98 -11.77 -17.87 -6.52
N ASP A 99 -11.88 -17.94 -7.84
CA ASP A 99 -11.12 -18.81 -8.73
C ASP A 99 -10.66 -18.13 -10.05
N HIS A 100 -11.11 -16.90 -10.33
CA HIS A 100 -10.76 -16.19 -11.56
C HIS A 100 -10.57 -14.69 -11.33
N TYR A 101 -9.93 -14.03 -12.31
CA TYR A 101 -9.84 -12.58 -12.33
C TYR A 101 -11.09 -11.98 -12.97
N GLN A 102 -11.69 -11.02 -12.27
CA GLN A 102 -12.78 -10.19 -12.77
C GLN A 102 -12.23 -8.82 -13.11
N ARG A 103 -12.57 -8.36 -14.31
CA ARG A 103 -12.21 -7.02 -14.79
C ARG A 103 -13.32 -6.04 -14.46
N TRP A 104 -12.94 -4.95 -13.81
CA TRP A 104 -13.80 -3.84 -13.48
C TRP A 104 -13.25 -2.56 -14.13
N GLN A 105 -14.11 -1.58 -14.34
CA GLN A 105 -13.70 -0.25 -14.81
C GLN A 105 -13.78 0.72 -13.64
N GLU A 106 -12.63 1.24 -13.21
CA GLU A 106 -12.54 2.28 -12.21
C GLU A 106 -12.66 3.65 -12.90
N PRO A 107 -13.67 4.47 -12.58
CA PRO A 107 -13.81 5.79 -13.18
C PRO A 107 -12.70 6.71 -12.68
N LEU A 108 -12.19 7.60 -13.53
CA LEU A 108 -11.25 8.64 -13.10
C LEU A 108 -12.05 9.80 -12.51
N LYS A 109 -11.67 10.28 -11.33
CA LYS A 109 -12.23 11.50 -10.75
C LYS A 109 -11.54 12.73 -11.32
N GLU A 110 -12.26 13.85 -11.32
CA GLU A 110 -11.69 15.14 -11.69
C GLU A 110 -10.39 15.39 -10.90
N ARG A 111 -9.36 15.88 -11.60
CA ARG A 111 -8.03 16.17 -11.06
C ARG A 111 -7.23 15.00 -10.53
N GLN A 112 -7.77 13.78 -10.51
CA GLN A 112 -7.06 12.57 -10.07
C GLN A 112 -6.04 12.14 -11.13
N GLY A 113 -4.78 12.01 -10.74
CA GLY A 113 -3.71 11.51 -11.60
C GLY A 113 -3.60 9.98 -11.62
N TYR A 114 -2.37 9.50 -11.80
CA TYR A 114 -2.07 8.06 -11.90
C TYR A 114 -2.17 7.32 -10.57
N PHE A 115 -1.70 7.96 -9.51
CA PHE A 115 -1.63 7.44 -8.15
C PHE A 115 -2.00 8.55 -7.18
N ASP A 116 -2.40 8.19 -5.98
CA ASP A 116 -2.93 9.06 -4.93
C ASP A 116 -1.98 9.18 -3.73
N ASN A 117 -1.06 8.23 -3.61
CA ASN A 117 -0.04 8.21 -2.59
C ASN A 117 1.25 7.52 -3.06
N ILE A 118 2.32 7.84 -2.34
CA ILE A 118 3.63 7.18 -2.43
C ILE A 118 3.94 6.55 -1.08
N HIS A 119 4.54 5.37 -1.13
CA HIS A 119 5.09 4.72 0.05
C HIS A 119 6.48 4.16 -0.25
N VAL A 120 7.45 4.56 0.58
CA VAL A 120 8.86 4.18 0.46
C VAL A 120 9.24 3.42 1.71
N ALA A 121 9.56 2.14 1.54
CA ALA A 121 9.97 1.30 2.66
C ALA A 121 10.81 0.11 2.19
N PRO A 122 11.63 -0.48 3.06
CA PRO A 122 12.31 -1.72 2.72
C PRO A 122 11.29 -2.86 2.61
N PRO A 123 11.36 -3.72 1.57
CA PRO A 123 10.56 -4.93 1.55
C PRO A 123 10.86 -5.83 2.75
N MET A 124 9.90 -6.66 3.15
CA MET A 124 10.10 -7.66 4.20
C MET A 124 10.40 -9.04 3.63
N ARG A 125 11.06 -9.88 4.42
CA ARG A 125 11.17 -11.33 4.21
C ARG A 125 10.30 -12.06 5.20
N ALA A 126 9.62 -13.10 4.74
CA ALA A 126 8.92 -14.02 5.61
C ALA A 126 9.91 -14.76 6.54
N PRO A 127 9.45 -15.22 7.72
CA PRO A 127 10.24 -16.04 8.63
C PRO A 127 10.95 -17.18 7.92
N ARG A 128 12.17 -17.51 8.35
CA ARG A 128 13.01 -18.50 7.66
C ARG A 128 12.31 -19.85 7.55
N SER A 129 11.67 -20.33 8.60
CA SER A 129 10.94 -21.60 8.58
C SER A 129 9.79 -21.63 7.57
N ILE A 130 9.11 -20.50 7.33
CA ILE A 130 8.09 -20.38 6.28
C ILE A 130 8.72 -20.51 4.89
N ARG A 131 9.82 -19.79 4.66
CA ARG A 131 10.55 -19.85 3.39
C ARG A 131 11.11 -21.24 3.11
N GLU A 132 11.63 -21.91 4.13
CA GLU A 132 12.12 -23.29 4.03
C GLU A 132 10.97 -24.28 3.77
N PHE A 133 9.82 -24.11 4.45
CA PHE A 133 8.63 -24.93 4.25
C PHE A 133 8.12 -24.87 2.80
N PHE A 134 8.13 -23.69 2.19
CA PHE A 134 7.68 -23.48 0.81
C PHE A 134 8.80 -23.49 -0.23
N LYS A 135 10.03 -23.85 0.14
CA LYS A 135 11.21 -23.79 -0.76
C LYS A 135 11.01 -24.53 -2.09
N ASN A 136 10.26 -25.62 -2.07
CA ASN A 136 9.98 -26.46 -3.24
C ASN A 136 8.58 -26.24 -3.84
N ALA A 137 7.77 -25.37 -3.21
CA ALA A 137 6.35 -25.23 -3.49
C ALA A 137 6.06 -24.30 -4.68
N SER A 138 6.76 -23.17 -4.75
CA SER A 138 6.91 -22.33 -5.95
C SER A 138 7.87 -21.17 -5.63
N GLN A 139 8.81 -20.86 -6.52
CA GLN A 139 9.57 -19.59 -6.43
C GLN A 139 8.64 -18.36 -6.50
N ASP A 140 7.42 -18.54 -7.01
CA ASP A 140 6.43 -17.48 -7.16
C ASP A 140 5.75 -17.07 -5.85
N MET A 141 6.01 -17.77 -4.74
CA MET A 141 5.49 -17.39 -3.41
C MET A 141 5.95 -16.00 -2.97
N ARG A 142 7.00 -15.42 -3.58
CA ARG A 142 7.50 -14.04 -3.33
C ARG A 142 7.73 -13.75 -1.84
N LEU A 143 8.23 -14.75 -1.11
CA LEU A 143 8.44 -14.66 0.34
C LEU A 143 9.72 -13.92 0.74
N ASP A 144 10.62 -13.64 -0.22
CA ASP A 144 11.87 -12.93 0.02
C ASP A 144 11.78 -11.41 -0.23
N THR A 145 10.70 -10.93 -0.85
CA THR A 145 10.49 -9.52 -1.19
C THR A 145 9.01 -9.16 -1.10
N ILE A 146 8.55 -8.94 0.13
CA ILE A 146 7.16 -8.62 0.44
C ILE A 146 7.03 -7.10 0.58
N ALA A 147 6.38 -6.47 -0.40
CA ALA A 147 6.07 -5.05 -0.32
C ALA A 147 5.04 -4.80 0.79
N MET A 148 5.29 -3.80 1.63
CA MET A 148 4.35 -3.43 2.66
C MET A 148 3.28 -2.47 2.11
N ALA A 149 2.10 -2.47 2.73
CA ALA A 149 0.96 -1.63 2.32
C ALA A 149 1.14 -0.17 2.76
N PRO A 150 0.44 0.83 2.19
CA PRO A 150 0.63 2.23 2.60
C PRO A 150 -0.04 2.59 3.95
N PHE A 151 -0.03 1.68 4.92
CA PHE A 151 -0.47 1.89 6.32
C PHE A 151 0.51 1.25 7.30
N CYS A 152 1.80 1.46 7.04
CA CYS A 152 2.87 0.72 7.69
C CYS A 152 3.27 1.26 9.07
N ILE A 153 3.90 0.35 9.80
CA ILE A 153 4.29 0.45 11.21
C ILE A 153 5.81 0.26 11.39
N HIS A 154 6.54 0.08 10.28
CA HIS A 154 7.97 -0.19 10.24
C HIS A 154 8.63 0.68 9.17
N ASP A 155 9.62 1.46 9.56
CA ASP A 155 10.56 2.22 8.73
C ASP A 155 10.05 2.62 7.34
N CYS A 156 8.90 3.28 7.32
CA CYS A 156 8.14 3.57 6.13
C CYS A 156 7.82 5.06 6.02
N LEU A 157 8.11 5.64 4.87
CA LEU A 157 7.69 6.99 4.52
C LEU A 157 6.40 6.91 3.71
N HIS A 158 5.38 7.64 4.14
CA HIS A 158 4.09 7.76 3.46
C HIS A 158 3.79 9.22 3.16
N MET A 159 3.24 9.47 1.98
CA MET A 159 2.68 10.77 1.62
C MET A 159 1.46 10.55 0.73
N HIS A 160 0.33 11.16 1.14
CA HIS A 160 -0.93 11.11 0.42
C HIS A 160 -1.27 12.50 -0.08
N TRP A 161 -1.46 12.64 -1.39
CA TRP A 161 -2.01 13.86 -2.01
C TRP A 161 -3.46 13.68 -2.41
N ARG A 162 -4.02 12.49 -2.25
CA ARG A 162 -5.46 12.22 -2.33
C ARG A 162 -5.77 11.03 -1.41
N TRP A 163 -6.99 11.04 -0.86
CA TRP A 163 -7.57 9.88 -0.19
C TRP A 163 -8.83 9.44 -0.93
N LEU A 164 -9.23 8.18 -0.76
CA LEU A 164 -10.57 7.71 -1.13
C LEU A 164 -11.68 8.61 -0.54
N PRO A 165 -12.87 8.70 -1.16
CA PRO A 165 -13.97 9.49 -0.61
C PRO A 165 -14.43 8.98 0.77
N THR A 166 -14.38 9.83 1.79
CA THR A 166 -14.76 9.50 3.17
C THR A 166 -16.02 10.26 3.64
N GLY A 167 -16.57 9.85 4.79
CA GLY A 167 -17.74 10.48 5.40
C GLY A 167 -17.46 11.84 6.06
N ASN A 168 -18.54 12.51 6.49
CA ASN A 168 -18.48 13.84 7.13
C ASN A 168 -17.76 13.85 8.50
N ASP A 169 -17.49 12.69 9.09
CA ASP A 169 -16.70 12.55 10.32
C ASP A 169 -15.17 12.46 10.07
N GLU A 170 -14.76 12.34 8.81
CA GLU A 170 -13.36 12.23 8.37
C GLU A 170 -12.96 13.37 7.41
N THR A 171 -13.52 14.56 7.62
CA THR A 171 -13.30 15.75 6.77
C THR A 171 -11.83 16.18 6.69
N HIS A 172 -11.00 15.83 7.68
CA HIS A 172 -9.56 16.04 7.63
C HIS A 172 -8.84 15.23 6.54
N LEU A 173 -9.51 14.24 5.93
CA LEU A 173 -9.02 13.48 4.77
C LEU A 173 -9.53 14.04 3.44
N TRP A 174 -10.41 15.04 3.46
CA TRP A 174 -10.97 15.65 2.26
C TRP A 174 -9.96 16.58 1.58
N GLY A 175 -10.05 16.68 0.25
CA GLY A 175 -9.13 17.49 -0.53
C GLY A 175 -9.58 18.95 -0.69
N TRP A 176 -8.95 19.63 -1.65
CA TRP A 176 -9.16 21.05 -1.93
C TRP A 176 -10.31 21.27 -2.91
N ASP A 177 -11.19 22.22 -2.60
CA ASP A 177 -12.11 22.80 -3.59
C ASP A 177 -11.43 23.95 -4.36
N HIS A 178 -12.17 24.94 -4.87
CA HIS A 178 -11.56 26.10 -5.53
C HIS A 178 -11.02 27.16 -4.55
N GLU A 179 -11.35 27.09 -3.26
CA GLU A 179 -11.12 28.14 -2.27
C GLU A 179 -10.25 27.67 -1.07
N LYS A 180 -10.47 26.45 -0.56
CA LYS A 180 -9.89 25.98 0.72
C LYS A 180 -9.61 24.46 0.75
N PRO A 181 -8.68 24.03 1.62
CA PRO A 181 -8.44 22.60 1.86
C PRO A 181 -9.60 21.97 2.65
N TYR A 182 -9.63 20.63 2.69
CA TYR A 182 -10.57 19.85 3.51
C TYR A 182 -12.05 20.09 3.21
N ALA A 183 -12.37 20.31 1.93
CA ALA A 183 -13.69 20.76 1.50
C ALA A 183 -14.50 19.70 0.75
N VAL A 184 -13.84 18.82 0.00
CA VAL A 184 -14.52 17.83 -0.86
C VAL A 184 -13.91 16.44 -0.66
N ALA A 185 -14.76 15.44 -0.40
CA ALA A 185 -14.33 14.06 -0.25
C ALA A 185 -13.79 13.52 -1.58
N GLY A 186 -12.66 12.79 -1.52
CA GLY A 186 -12.16 12.05 -2.68
C GLY A 186 -11.52 12.90 -3.78
N VAL A 187 -11.21 14.17 -3.54
CA VAL A 187 -10.40 15.02 -4.45
C VAL A 187 -9.00 15.20 -3.88
N PRO A 188 -8.00 15.62 -4.69
CA PRO A 188 -6.66 15.85 -4.20
C PRO A 188 -6.56 16.94 -3.12
N HIS A 189 -5.66 16.74 -2.16
CA HIS A 189 -5.17 17.73 -1.18
C HIS A 189 -4.32 18.85 -1.80
N ILE A 190 -4.07 18.75 -3.10
CA ILE A 190 -3.40 19.76 -3.90
C ILE A 190 -4.40 20.89 -4.20
N PRO A 191 -3.99 22.17 -4.14
CA PRO A 191 -4.84 23.26 -4.61
C PRO A 191 -5.38 23.10 -6.03
N ALA A 192 -6.58 23.64 -6.28
CA ALA A 192 -7.28 23.45 -7.56
C ALA A 192 -6.50 23.90 -8.80
N HIS A 193 -5.61 24.87 -8.66
CA HIS A 193 -4.85 25.49 -9.74
C HIS A 193 -3.39 24.98 -9.82
N GLN A 194 -3.09 23.89 -9.10
CA GLN A 194 -1.75 23.30 -9.07
C GLN A 194 -1.72 21.92 -9.74
N HIS A 195 -0.63 21.67 -10.45
CA HIS A 195 -0.24 20.39 -10.99
C HIS A 195 0.78 19.76 -10.06
N LEU A 196 0.60 18.49 -9.72
CA LEU A 196 1.60 17.69 -9.04
C LEU A 196 2.14 16.62 -9.97
N ARG A 197 3.46 16.61 -10.15
CA ARG A 197 4.21 15.52 -10.78
C ARG A 197 5.18 14.94 -9.75
N VAL A 198 5.24 13.61 -9.69
CA VAL A 198 6.23 12.90 -8.87
C VAL A 198 7.11 12.04 -9.76
N GLU A 199 8.41 12.15 -9.58
CA GLU A 199 9.43 11.39 -10.30
C GLU A 199 10.21 10.52 -9.33
N VAL A 200 10.43 9.26 -9.68
CA VAL A 200 11.25 8.35 -8.88
C VAL A 200 12.70 8.53 -9.34
N ASP A 201 13.54 9.07 -8.48
CA ASP A 201 14.96 9.32 -8.78
C ASP A 201 15.82 8.09 -8.48
N ALA A 202 15.44 7.35 -7.44
CA ALA A 202 16.06 6.09 -7.02
C ALA A 202 15.03 5.25 -6.23
N PRO A 203 15.31 3.97 -5.91
CA PRO A 203 14.39 3.17 -5.10
C PRO A 203 14.02 3.77 -3.72
N HIS A 204 14.85 4.69 -3.20
CA HIS A 204 14.67 5.42 -1.95
C HIS A 204 14.46 6.94 -2.12
N ALA A 205 14.37 7.45 -3.35
CA ALA A 205 14.37 8.88 -3.61
C ALA A 205 13.35 9.25 -4.67
N PHE A 206 12.67 10.37 -4.46
CA PHE A 206 11.71 10.91 -5.41
C PHE A 206 11.73 12.44 -5.38
N THR A 207 11.36 13.03 -6.51
CA THR A 207 11.17 14.46 -6.67
C THR A 207 9.67 14.78 -6.64
N TYR A 208 9.28 15.69 -5.77
CA TYR A 208 7.93 16.26 -5.68
C TYR A 208 7.90 17.61 -6.37
N ALA A 209 7.36 17.67 -7.59
CA ALA A 209 7.37 18.85 -8.44
C ALA A 209 5.96 19.42 -8.60
N VAL A 210 5.78 20.66 -8.16
CA VAL A 210 4.50 21.37 -8.27
C VAL A 210 4.64 22.55 -9.21
N GLN A 211 3.62 22.72 -10.04
CA GLN A 211 3.48 23.86 -10.94
C GLN A 211 2.10 24.47 -10.78
N ALA A 212 2.03 25.77 -10.54
CA ALA A 212 0.77 26.53 -10.59
C ALA A 212 0.49 26.98 -12.03
N ASP A 213 -0.75 26.81 -12.51
CA ASP A 213 -1.19 27.25 -13.84
C ASP A 213 -1.52 28.75 -13.90
N SER A 214 -1.86 29.32 -12.75
CA SER A 214 -2.20 30.71 -12.56
C SER A 214 -1.16 31.36 -11.65
N CYS A 215 -0.82 32.61 -11.96
CA CYS A 215 0.03 33.39 -11.08
C CYS A 215 -0.79 33.71 -9.82
N LEU A 216 -0.31 33.25 -8.66
CA LEU A 216 -0.84 33.68 -7.38
C LEU A 216 -0.85 35.21 -7.34
N GLU A 217 -1.99 35.80 -6.97
CA GLU A 217 -2.11 37.26 -6.88
C GLU A 217 -0.98 37.83 -6.01
N ALA A 218 -0.45 39.00 -6.40
CA ALA A 218 0.59 39.67 -5.63
C ALA A 218 0.14 39.89 -4.17
N GLY A 219 0.97 39.49 -3.21
CA GLY A 219 0.67 39.57 -1.78
C GLY A 219 -0.11 38.37 -1.22
N ARG A 220 -0.45 37.38 -2.05
CA ARG A 220 -0.93 36.07 -1.58
C ARG A 220 0.24 35.12 -1.42
N TRP A 221 0.10 34.21 -0.45
CA TRP A 221 0.98 33.08 -0.25
C TRP A 221 0.13 31.82 -0.31
N GLN A 222 0.72 30.72 -0.76
CA GLN A 222 0.07 29.43 -0.79
C GLN A 222 1.09 28.33 -0.52
N TYR A 223 0.62 27.25 0.11
CA TYR A 223 1.41 26.04 0.26
C TYR A 223 1.58 25.32 -1.08
N VAL A 224 2.78 24.79 -1.28
CA VAL A 224 3.15 23.93 -2.43
C VAL A 224 3.13 22.46 -2.02
N MET A 225 3.41 22.18 -0.75
CA MET A 225 3.19 20.88 -0.11
C MET A 225 2.31 21.14 1.11
N HIS A 226 1.02 20.88 0.97
CA HIS A 226 0.04 20.96 2.06
C HIS A 226 -0.17 19.59 2.74
N GLU A 227 0.17 18.56 2.01
CA GLU A 227 0.07 17.15 2.35
C GLU A 227 1.05 16.82 3.46
N GLY A 228 0.56 16.07 4.46
CA GLY A 228 1.43 15.51 5.48
C GLY A 228 2.35 14.43 4.88
N MET A 229 3.60 14.46 5.29
CA MET A 229 4.53 13.33 5.14
C MET A 229 4.69 12.68 6.51
N ALA A 230 4.45 11.38 6.58
CA ALA A 230 4.56 10.62 7.82
C ALA A 230 5.66 9.58 7.68
N PHE A 231 6.49 9.46 8.73
CA PHE A 231 7.42 8.35 8.88
C PHE A 231 6.91 7.43 10.00
N GLY A 232 6.46 6.23 9.62
CA GLY A 232 5.99 5.22 10.56
C GLY A 232 7.18 4.43 11.10
N ASN A 233 7.41 4.48 12.41
CA ASN A 233 8.53 3.81 13.06
C ASN A 233 8.14 2.92 14.26
N SER A 234 6.83 2.72 14.50
CA SER A 234 6.38 1.92 15.63
C SER A 234 5.00 1.27 15.40
N ALA A 235 4.92 0.01 15.84
CA ALA A 235 3.72 -0.81 15.89
C ALA A 235 3.02 -0.79 17.26
N ALA A 236 3.47 0.03 18.22
CA ALA A 236 3.03 -0.03 19.62
C ALA A 236 1.57 0.42 19.87
N ASN A 237 0.77 0.64 18.82
CA ASN A 237 -0.63 1.03 18.93
C ASN A 237 -1.55 -0.20 18.92
N GLU A 238 -2.43 -0.30 19.90
CA GLU A 238 -3.41 -1.38 20.08
C GLU A 238 -4.30 -1.60 18.84
N SER A 239 -4.65 -0.54 18.12
CA SER A 239 -5.48 -0.63 16.90
C SER A 239 -4.77 -1.37 15.74
N LEU A 240 -3.44 -1.29 15.67
CA LEU A 240 -2.65 -1.95 14.63
C LEU A 240 -2.48 -3.45 14.93
N ALA A 241 -2.32 -3.82 16.19
CA ALA A 241 -2.35 -5.22 16.60
C ALA A 241 -3.71 -5.87 16.28
N GLN A 242 -4.82 -5.15 16.50
CA GLN A 242 -6.16 -5.60 16.10
C GLN A 242 -6.27 -5.85 14.59
N LEU A 243 -5.65 -4.98 13.78
CA LEU A 243 -5.63 -5.12 12.32
C LEU A 243 -4.92 -6.42 11.88
N MET A 244 -3.78 -6.70 12.50
CA MET A 244 -3.03 -7.93 12.25
C MET A 244 -3.86 -9.17 12.62
N HIS A 245 -4.56 -9.13 13.76
CA HIS A 245 -5.44 -10.21 14.18
C HIS A 245 -6.57 -10.50 13.17
N ALA A 246 -7.13 -9.46 12.53
CA ALA A 246 -8.13 -9.62 11.47
C ALA A 246 -7.57 -10.36 10.22
N GLY A 247 -6.26 -10.34 10.01
CA GLY A 247 -5.58 -11.06 8.92
C GLY A 247 -5.30 -12.53 9.20
N ILE A 248 -5.26 -12.97 10.47
CA ILE A 248 -4.92 -14.35 10.86
C ILE A 248 -5.79 -15.41 10.15
N PRO A 249 -7.12 -15.26 10.02
CA PRO A 249 -7.95 -16.25 9.32
C PRO A 249 -7.52 -16.48 7.86
N LEU A 250 -6.94 -15.48 7.19
CA LEU A 250 -6.48 -15.61 5.81
C LEU A 250 -5.19 -16.42 5.67
N LEU A 251 -4.46 -16.58 6.77
CA LEU A 251 -3.26 -17.41 6.83
C LEU A 251 -3.59 -18.86 7.18
N GLN A 252 -4.86 -19.24 7.29
CA GLN A 252 -5.25 -20.61 7.60
C GLN A 252 -4.54 -21.63 6.67
N GLY A 253 -3.79 -22.55 7.28
CA GLY A 253 -3.00 -23.57 6.58
C GLY A 253 -1.51 -23.24 6.48
N PHE A 254 -1.09 -22.01 6.74
CA PHE A 254 0.32 -21.69 6.94
C PHE A 254 0.81 -22.21 8.31
N PRO A 255 2.12 -22.47 8.45
CA PRO A 255 2.71 -22.75 9.76
C PRO A 255 2.41 -21.65 10.78
N THR A 256 2.25 -22.01 12.05
CA THR A 256 1.77 -21.11 13.13
C THR A 256 2.62 -19.85 13.32
N VAL A 257 3.90 -19.91 13.00
CA VAL A 257 4.81 -18.75 12.99
C VAL A 257 4.35 -17.65 12.03
N ALA A 258 3.66 -17.97 10.94
CA ALA A 258 3.09 -16.98 10.03
C ALA A 258 2.04 -16.10 10.71
N TYR A 259 1.32 -16.61 11.70
CA TYR A 259 0.24 -15.87 12.38
C TYR A 259 0.76 -14.74 13.26
N LYS A 260 2.06 -14.73 13.54
CA LYS A 260 2.76 -13.68 14.29
C LYS A 260 3.62 -12.77 13.41
N SER A 261 3.66 -13.01 12.10
CA SER A 261 4.56 -12.32 11.18
C SER A 261 3.85 -11.18 10.45
N TRP A 262 4.40 -9.98 10.55
CA TRP A 262 3.98 -8.81 9.79
C TRP A 262 4.27 -8.97 8.30
N ALA A 263 5.39 -9.61 7.95
CA ALA A 263 5.69 -9.95 6.56
C ALA A 263 4.56 -10.82 5.98
N MET A 264 4.12 -11.84 6.72
CA MET A 264 3.02 -12.71 6.29
C MET A 264 1.66 -11.99 6.30
N PHE A 265 1.43 -11.07 7.24
CA PHE A 265 0.26 -10.19 7.20
C PHE A 265 0.22 -9.37 5.90
N TYR A 266 1.28 -8.63 5.57
CA TYR A 266 1.34 -7.86 4.31
C TYR A 266 1.21 -8.76 3.09
N TRP A 267 1.83 -9.93 3.12
CA TRP A 267 1.71 -10.91 2.06
C TRP A 267 0.24 -11.31 1.83
N THR A 268 -0.53 -11.60 2.87
CA THR A 268 -1.95 -12.01 2.70
C THR A 268 -2.87 -10.86 2.27
N LEU A 269 -2.49 -9.61 2.50
CA LEU A 269 -3.24 -8.46 1.99
C LEU A 269 -3.14 -8.34 0.46
N ARG A 270 -2.00 -8.75 -0.11
CA ARG A 270 -1.72 -8.73 -1.55
C ARG A 270 -2.04 -10.04 -2.25
N TYR A 271 -1.77 -11.18 -1.62
CA TYR A 271 -1.85 -12.49 -2.25
C TYR A 271 -2.92 -13.37 -1.61
N GLN A 272 -3.48 -14.25 -2.43
CA GLN A 272 -4.25 -15.42 -2.01
C GLN A 272 -3.52 -16.65 -2.54
N CYS A 273 -3.35 -17.67 -1.71
CA CYS A 273 -2.82 -18.95 -2.16
C CYS A 273 -3.70 -20.07 -1.62
N SER A 274 -3.99 -21.05 -2.48
CA SER A 274 -4.53 -22.32 -2.00
C SER A 274 -3.37 -23.21 -1.58
N ILE A 275 -3.45 -23.80 -0.39
CA ILE A 275 -2.45 -24.75 0.09
C ILE A 275 -2.33 -25.99 -0.81
N THR A 276 -3.33 -26.26 -1.65
CA THR A 276 -3.32 -27.36 -2.61
C THR A 276 -2.60 -27.02 -3.91
N SER A 277 -2.66 -25.77 -4.38
CA SER A 277 -2.01 -25.36 -5.62
C SER A 277 -0.60 -24.82 -5.39
N LEU A 278 -0.35 -24.23 -4.22
CA LEU A 278 0.91 -23.56 -3.86
C LEU A 278 1.33 -22.47 -4.88
N GLN A 279 0.34 -21.95 -5.60
CA GLN A 279 0.49 -20.91 -6.60
C GLN A 279 -0.24 -19.67 -6.09
N PRO A 280 0.48 -18.63 -5.62
CA PRO A 280 -0.17 -17.43 -5.16
C PRO A 280 -0.79 -16.69 -6.34
N ARG A 281 -1.93 -16.07 -6.07
CA ARG A 281 -2.65 -15.17 -6.96
C ARG A 281 -2.67 -13.80 -6.31
N GLU A 282 -2.25 -12.79 -7.07
CA GLU A 282 -2.38 -11.40 -6.63
C GLU A 282 -3.87 -11.05 -6.59
N ARG A 283 -4.34 -10.55 -5.45
CA ARG A 283 -5.75 -10.18 -5.24
C ARG A 283 -6.17 -9.01 -6.13
N LEU A 284 -5.23 -8.11 -6.40
CA LEU A 284 -5.34 -7.02 -7.37
C LEU A 284 -4.08 -7.10 -8.24
N LEU A 285 -4.25 -7.18 -9.55
CA LEU A 285 -3.11 -7.20 -10.46
C LEU A 285 -2.43 -5.84 -10.49
N GLU A 286 -1.10 -5.87 -10.46
CA GLU A 286 -0.29 -4.68 -10.58
C GLU A 286 -0.43 -4.04 -11.98
N ASP A 287 -0.39 -2.71 -12.02
CA ASP A 287 -0.58 -1.89 -13.21
C ASP A 287 0.12 -2.41 -14.48
N GLY A 288 -0.65 -2.94 -15.44
CA GLY A 288 -0.17 -3.46 -16.72
C GLY A 288 0.14 -4.97 -16.75
N ALA A 289 -0.08 -5.69 -15.65
CA ALA A 289 0.02 -7.15 -15.65
C ALA A 289 -1.07 -7.77 -16.54
N GLN A 290 -0.67 -8.64 -17.46
CA GLN A 290 -1.63 -9.38 -18.29
C GLN A 290 -2.38 -10.40 -17.42
N LEU A 291 -3.67 -10.58 -17.71
CA LEU A 291 -4.45 -11.68 -17.15
C LEU A 291 -3.71 -12.99 -17.46
N GLN A 292 -3.25 -13.70 -16.43
CA GLN A 292 -2.69 -15.03 -16.61
C GLN A 292 -3.82 -15.93 -17.12
N SER A 293 -3.75 -16.36 -18.37
CA SER A 293 -4.71 -17.31 -18.93
C SER A 293 -4.68 -18.59 -18.10
N VAL A 294 -5.81 -18.98 -17.51
CA VAL A 294 -5.95 -20.30 -16.89
C VAL A 294 -5.69 -21.35 -17.96
N PRO A 295 -4.77 -22.32 -17.77
CA PRO A 295 -4.60 -23.41 -18.71
C PRO A 295 -5.95 -24.13 -18.86
N ALA A 296 -6.41 -24.33 -20.10
CA ALA A 296 -7.63 -25.07 -20.35
C ALA A 296 -7.55 -26.44 -19.64
N PRO A 297 -8.64 -26.89 -18.98
CA PRO A 297 -8.65 -28.21 -18.37
C PRO A 297 -8.27 -29.25 -19.43
N ALA A 298 -7.34 -30.14 -19.07
CA ALA A 298 -6.89 -31.20 -19.96
C ALA A 298 -8.13 -31.96 -20.48
N PRO A 299 -8.21 -32.25 -21.79
CA PRO A 299 -9.38 -32.91 -22.36
C PRO A 299 -9.62 -34.20 -21.59
N SER A 300 -10.84 -34.34 -21.04
CA SER A 300 -11.25 -35.58 -20.37
C SER A 300 -11.01 -36.72 -21.35
N LYS A 301 -10.19 -37.70 -20.96
CA LYS A 301 -10.06 -38.92 -21.75
C LYS A 301 -11.46 -39.52 -21.87
N ALA A 302 -12.01 -39.48 -23.08
CA ALA A 302 -13.25 -40.16 -23.40
C ALA A 302 -13.04 -41.65 -23.08
N SER A 303 -13.86 -42.16 -22.15
CA SER A 303 -14.02 -43.58 -21.85
C SER A 303 -14.89 -44.25 -22.90
#